data_AF-A0A858CQ93-F1
#
_entry.id   AF-A0A858CQ93-F1
#
_cell.length_a   1.000
_cell.length_b   1.000
_cell.length_c   1.000
_cell.angle_alpha   90.00
_cell.angle_beta   90.00
_cell.angle_gamma   90.00
#
_symmetry.space_group_name_H-M   'P 1'
#
loop_
_entity.id
_entity.type
_entity.pdbx_description
1 polymer ?
#
loop_
_entity_poly.entity_id
_entity_poly.type
_entity_poly.pdbx_seq_one_letter_code
_entity_poly.pdbx_strand_id
1 'polypeptide(L)'
;MSKWSFRTLTPARLRWLPFAAAMLCHSPAIAADRVALLIGNGGYANTDFTLRNPQNDVQALDAALSDLGFDVRAEVDLTRDAIVDSLEWLQNAANGAEIAMIFYAGHAVQVGTENLAIGVELETLSSPALDKASVSLSDFLAAIESAGADLSMVIFDACRDNPLGAAQIGTAGLLPVSGGLGTLVAYSTDPGNVATDGTGDNSTFTAALLDHLATPGIDVRLMFGRVRQDVVRETAGLQIPWVEEAVIGEYYLSEPPAPLSPDDEVRVWEDAVARGTIDSYSSYLGRFPDGLYRIVARLRIDDLQGIAPESVDLADDQLPAAMAALEMLGYAVPGVSTLPDGRVRQAFALWQSSSTEGDRTFESLMREAARTATFVGTYTAGILKNDLQRYASVTEALRAAQANLVTAETDFGDNEAAQPAIQSMRREVGEIAQIHQAVAADLDASRTYYSDLIVTTDQHLSDWMTDEAKPRFASSRGITRLSDRALADAQTFQSHVRLAGTAPDGSYAWLAALMKDFN
;
A
#
# COMPACT_ATOMS: atom_id res chain seq x y z
N MET A 1 -11.64 48.86 -74.24
CA MET A 1 -12.57 49.89 -73.71
C MET A 1 -13.90 49.24 -73.36
N SER A 2 -14.60 49.83 -72.40
CA SER A 2 -15.96 49.57 -71.93
C SER A 2 -16.11 48.60 -70.73
N LYS A 3 -16.54 49.24 -69.64
CA LYS A 3 -17.08 48.71 -68.38
C LYS A 3 -18.36 47.91 -68.66
N TRP A 4 -18.95 47.28 -67.64
CA TRP A 4 -20.34 47.54 -67.22
C TRP A 4 -20.62 46.83 -65.88
N SER A 5 -21.49 47.46 -65.08
CA SER A 5 -21.78 47.13 -63.68
C SER A 5 -23.29 47.06 -63.43
N PHE A 6 -23.64 46.46 -62.28
CA PHE A 6 -24.92 46.48 -61.55
C PHE A 6 -26.04 45.59 -62.16
N ARG A 7 -26.75 44.73 -61.41
CA ARG A 7 -27.55 45.06 -60.21
C ARG A 7 -28.04 43.80 -59.47
N THR A 8 -28.29 44.04 -58.18
CA THR A 8 -28.83 43.26 -57.05
C THR A 8 -30.14 42.46 -57.24
N LEU A 9 -30.26 41.34 -56.51
CA LEU A 9 -31.54 40.74 -56.06
C LEU A 9 -31.41 40.25 -54.60
N THR A 10 -32.43 40.54 -53.78
CA THR A 10 -32.72 39.98 -52.45
C THR A 10 -34.10 39.29 -52.49
N PRO A 11 -34.64 38.67 -51.41
CA PRO A 11 -34.59 37.22 -51.21
C PRO A 11 -35.99 36.57 -51.12
N ALA A 12 -36.07 35.24 -51.23
CA ALA A 12 -37.26 34.47 -50.85
C ALA A 12 -36.90 33.23 -50.04
N ARG A 13 -37.71 32.98 -49.02
CA ARG A 13 -37.51 32.13 -47.84
C ARG A 13 -37.62 30.64 -48.16
N LEU A 14 -36.74 29.81 -47.61
CA LEU A 14 -36.90 28.36 -47.57
C LEU A 14 -36.87 27.88 -46.11
N ARG A 15 -37.98 27.23 -45.70
CA ARG A 15 -38.19 26.65 -44.36
C ARG A 15 -37.39 25.36 -44.22
N TRP A 16 -36.65 25.22 -43.12
CA TRP A 16 -35.94 24.02 -42.72
C TRP A 16 -36.81 23.21 -41.73
N LEU A 17 -36.96 21.91 -41.96
CA LEU A 17 -37.41 20.90 -41.00
C LEU A 17 -36.15 20.26 -40.39
N PRO A 18 -36.01 20.12 -39.06
CA PRO A 18 -34.90 19.39 -38.48
C PRO A 18 -35.22 17.89 -38.41
N PHE A 19 -34.31 17.09 -38.97
CA PHE A 19 -34.26 15.64 -38.84
C PHE A 19 -33.60 15.34 -37.48
N ALA A 20 -34.39 14.91 -36.50
CA ALA A 20 -33.87 14.49 -35.19
C ALA A 20 -33.33 13.06 -35.32
N ALA A 21 -32.02 12.93 -35.52
CA ALA A 21 -31.31 11.67 -35.34
C ALA A 21 -31.03 11.48 -33.85
N ALA A 22 -31.81 10.63 -33.19
CA ALA A 22 -31.52 10.16 -31.84
C ALA A 22 -30.28 9.24 -31.89
N MET A 23 -29.11 9.80 -31.59
CA MET A 23 -27.94 9.01 -31.25
C MET A 23 -28.20 8.34 -29.90
N LEU A 24 -28.43 7.03 -29.93
CA LEU A 24 -28.30 6.15 -28.78
C LEU A 24 -26.83 6.11 -28.37
N CYS A 25 -26.43 6.99 -27.45
CA CYS A 25 -25.20 6.82 -26.68
C CYS A 25 -25.31 5.50 -25.91
N HIS A 26 -24.72 4.43 -26.43
CA HIS A 26 -24.39 3.26 -25.64
C HIS A 26 -23.12 3.63 -24.87
N SER A 27 -23.28 4.09 -23.63
CA SER A 27 -22.16 4.07 -22.69
C SER A 27 -21.78 2.59 -22.50
N PRO A 28 -20.52 2.19 -22.69
CA PRO A 28 -20.09 0.90 -22.16
C PRO A 28 -20.34 0.94 -20.65
N ALA A 29 -20.99 -0.08 -20.11
CA ALA A 29 -21.01 -0.30 -18.68
C ALA A 29 -19.54 -0.45 -18.26
N ILE A 30 -19.03 0.50 -17.49
CA ILE A 30 -17.74 0.34 -16.81
C ILE A 30 -18.00 -0.75 -15.77
N ALA A 31 -17.45 -1.94 -15.98
CA ALA A 31 -17.42 -2.96 -14.93
C ALA A 31 -16.64 -2.35 -13.74
N ALA A 32 -17.16 -2.53 -12.52
CA ALA A 32 -16.46 -2.04 -11.34
C ALA A 32 -15.19 -2.87 -11.14
N ASP A 33 -14.06 -2.20 -10.93
CA ASP A 33 -12.75 -2.86 -10.74
C ASP A 33 -12.73 -3.68 -9.43
N ARG A 34 -13.61 -3.35 -8.46
CA ARG A 34 -13.72 -4.04 -7.17
C ARG A 34 -15.20 -4.27 -6.84
N VAL A 35 -15.59 -5.51 -6.55
CA VAL A 35 -16.99 -5.89 -6.31
C VAL A 35 -17.11 -6.72 -5.04
N ALA A 36 -18.09 -6.42 -4.20
CA ALA A 36 -18.35 -7.17 -2.98
C ALA A 36 -19.82 -7.58 -2.85
N LEU A 37 -20.07 -8.84 -2.49
CA LEU A 37 -21.35 -9.35 -2.04
C LEU A 37 -21.28 -9.62 -0.53
N LEU A 38 -22.11 -8.94 0.25
CA LEU A 38 -22.18 -9.10 1.70
C LEU A 38 -23.53 -9.71 2.08
N ILE A 39 -23.52 -10.86 2.76
CA ILE A 39 -24.72 -11.58 3.17
C ILE A 39 -24.72 -11.73 4.69
N GLY A 40 -25.77 -11.25 5.34
CA GLY A 40 -25.93 -11.28 6.80
C GLY A 40 -27.25 -11.92 7.20
N ASN A 41 -27.24 -13.18 7.60
CA ASN A 41 -28.42 -13.91 8.03
C ASN A 41 -28.50 -13.96 9.56
N GLY A 42 -29.49 -13.27 10.14
CA GLY A 42 -29.73 -13.27 11.59
C GLY A 42 -31.20 -13.45 11.99
N GLY A 43 -32.15 -13.03 11.15
CA GLY A 43 -33.59 -13.12 11.34
C GLY A 43 -34.19 -14.45 10.88
N TYR A 44 -33.71 -15.57 11.41
CA TYR A 44 -34.21 -16.90 11.07
C TYR A 44 -35.70 -17.09 11.44
N ALA A 45 -36.43 -17.82 10.59
CA ALA A 45 -37.85 -18.15 10.79
C ALA A 45 -38.10 -18.88 12.12
N ASN A 46 -37.12 -19.69 12.56
CA ASN A 46 -37.07 -20.20 13.91
C ASN A 46 -36.32 -19.22 14.83
N THR A 47 -37.03 -18.69 15.82
CA THR A 47 -36.49 -17.71 16.79
C THR A 47 -35.35 -18.26 17.64
N ASP A 48 -35.24 -19.58 17.78
CA ASP A 48 -34.13 -20.22 18.51
C ASP A 48 -32.79 -20.09 17.77
N PHE A 49 -32.81 -19.75 16.48
CA PHE A 49 -31.62 -19.55 15.63
C PHE A 49 -31.33 -18.08 15.36
N THR A 50 -31.97 -17.16 16.08
CA THR A 50 -31.76 -15.72 15.83
C THR A 50 -30.36 -15.29 16.24
N LEU A 51 -29.67 -14.58 15.34
CA LEU A 51 -28.35 -13.99 15.58
C LEU A 51 -28.44 -12.46 15.56
N ARG A 52 -27.75 -11.81 16.49
CA ARG A 52 -27.79 -10.34 16.63
C ARG A 52 -26.84 -9.61 15.68
N ASN A 53 -25.65 -10.16 15.46
CA ASN A 53 -24.54 -9.45 14.82
C ASN A 53 -24.55 -9.42 13.27
N PRO A 54 -25.03 -10.44 12.52
CA PRO A 54 -24.85 -10.49 11.07
C PRO A 54 -25.34 -9.26 10.30
N GLN A 55 -26.45 -8.66 10.71
CA GLN A 55 -26.95 -7.43 10.11
C GLN A 55 -26.03 -6.23 10.38
N ASN A 56 -25.49 -6.11 11.59
CA ASN A 56 -24.56 -5.03 11.95
C ASN A 56 -23.22 -5.20 11.24
N ASP A 57 -22.73 -6.44 11.15
CA ASP A 57 -21.48 -6.79 10.47
C ASP A 57 -21.54 -6.38 8.99
N VAL A 58 -22.63 -6.76 8.30
CA VAL A 58 -22.86 -6.38 6.89
C VAL A 58 -22.97 -4.86 6.73
N GLN A 59 -23.70 -4.17 7.61
CA GLN A 59 -23.85 -2.72 7.50
C GLN A 59 -22.52 -1.98 7.70
N ALA A 60 -21.68 -2.44 8.62
CA ALA A 60 -20.38 -1.84 8.87
C ALA A 60 -19.40 -2.11 7.72
N LEU A 61 -19.40 -3.32 7.18
CA LEU A 61 -18.58 -3.68 6.02
C LEU A 61 -19.03 -2.99 4.74
N ASP A 62 -20.33 -2.80 4.53
CA ASP A 62 -20.89 -2.06 3.40
C ASP A 62 -20.32 -0.64 3.34
N ALA A 63 -20.39 0.08 4.47
CA ALA A 63 -19.82 1.41 4.58
C ALA A 63 -18.30 1.43 4.32
N ALA A 64 -17.55 0.54 4.97
CA ALA A 64 -16.09 0.51 4.87
C ALA A 64 -15.60 0.13 3.46
N LEU A 65 -16.23 -0.85 2.80
CA LEU A 65 -15.86 -1.30 1.47
C LEU A 65 -16.30 -0.29 0.39
N SER A 66 -17.46 0.35 0.56
CA SER A 66 -17.89 1.45 -0.30
C SER A 66 -16.89 2.62 -0.26
N ASP A 67 -16.38 2.97 0.92
CA ASP A 67 -15.35 4.00 1.08
C ASP A 67 -14.00 3.61 0.41
N LEU A 68 -13.74 2.32 0.26
CA LEU A 68 -12.58 1.76 -0.45
C LEU A 68 -12.83 1.55 -1.95
N GLY A 69 -13.96 2.01 -2.47
CA GLY A 69 -14.27 1.98 -3.91
C GLY A 69 -14.81 0.65 -4.43
N PHE A 70 -15.29 -0.24 -3.57
CA PHE A 70 -16.02 -1.43 -4.00
C PHE A 70 -17.43 -1.05 -4.48
N ASP A 71 -17.91 -1.73 -5.53
CA ASP A 71 -19.34 -1.84 -5.82
C ASP A 71 -19.92 -2.92 -4.91
N VAL A 72 -20.62 -2.49 -3.85
CA VAL A 72 -21.12 -3.37 -2.79
C VAL A 72 -22.59 -3.68 -2.98
N ARG A 73 -22.94 -4.98 -2.95
CA ARG A 73 -24.30 -5.45 -2.71
C ARG A 73 -24.39 -6.06 -1.32
N ALA A 74 -25.02 -5.33 -0.41
CA ALA A 74 -25.27 -5.76 0.95
C ALA A 74 -26.71 -6.26 1.11
N GLU A 75 -26.86 -7.50 1.57
CA GLU A 75 -28.15 -8.15 1.75
C GLU A 75 -28.23 -8.87 3.09
N VAL A 76 -29.41 -8.83 3.70
CA VAL A 76 -29.67 -9.43 5.00
C VAL A 76 -30.88 -10.35 4.94
N ASP A 77 -30.84 -11.38 5.76
CA ASP A 77 -31.91 -12.36 5.94
C ASP A 77 -32.37 -13.01 4.63
N LEU A 78 -31.40 -13.54 3.88
CA LEU A 78 -31.64 -14.20 2.61
C LEU A 78 -32.08 -15.65 2.78
N THR A 79 -33.00 -16.06 1.92
CA THR A 79 -33.33 -17.47 1.74
C THR A 79 -32.27 -18.17 0.88
N ARG A 80 -32.29 -19.51 0.81
CA ARG A 80 -31.41 -20.27 -0.10
C ARG A 80 -31.48 -19.74 -1.53
N ASP A 81 -32.68 -19.60 -2.07
CA ASP A 81 -32.87 -19.17 -3.46
C ASP A 81 -32.36 -17.73 -3.65
N ALA A 82 -32.56 -16.85 -2.67
CA ALA A 82 -32.02 -15.50 -2.73
C ALA A 82 -30.48 -15.46 -2.62
N ILE A 83 -29.87 -16.33 -1.81
CA ILE A 83 -28.40 -16.49 -1.80
C ILE A 83 -27.90 -16.89 -3.19
N VAL A 84 -28.55 -17.87 -3.83
CA VAL A 84 -28.19 -18.31 -5.19
C VAL A 84 -28.31 -17.16 -6.20
N ASP A 85 -29.43 -16.43 -6.19
CA ASP A 85 -29.64 -15.28 -7.07
C ASP A 85 -28.56 -14.20 -6.88
N SER A 86 -28.08 -14.00 -5.65
CA SER A 86 -27.04 -13.02 -5.34
C SER A 86 -25.64 -13.49 -5.72
N LEU A 87 -25.37 -14.79 -5.62
CA LEU A 87 -24.17 -15.39 -6.20
C LEU A 87 -24.16 -15.25 -7.73
N GLU A 88 -25.29 -15.47 -8.41
CA GLU A 88 -25.42 -15.24 -9.85
C GLU A 88 -25.22 -13.76 -10.22
N TRP A 89 -25.71 -12.83 -9.38
CA TRP A 89 -25.41 -11.41 -9.57
C TRP A 89 -23.92 -11.13 -9.49
N LEU A 90 -23.22 -11.66 -8.48
CA LEU A 90 -21.79 -11.44 -8.30
C LEU A 90 -20.99 -11.95 -9.51
N GLN A 91 -21.31 -13.14 -10.02
CA GLN A 91 -20.68 -13.72 -11.22
C GLN A 91 -20.70 -12.75 -12.41
N ASN A 92 -21.82 -12.05 -12.58
CA ASN A 92 -21.99 -11.09 -13.67
C ASN A 92 -21.34 -9.74 -13.37
N ALA A 93 -21.46 -9.25 -12.13
CA ALA A 93 -20.97 -7.94 -11.72
C ALA A 93 -19.43 -7.89 -11.64
N ALA A 94 -18.80 -8.97 -11.15
CA ALA A 94 -17.36 -9.06 -10.92
C ALA A 94 -16.57 -9.64 -12.11
N ASN A 95 -17.19 -9.75 -13.29
CA ASN A 95 -16.56 -10.34 -14.47
C ASN A 95 -15.30 -9.55 -14.88
N GLY A 96 -14.12 -10.13 -14.66
CA GLY A 96 -12.83 -9.49 -14.93
C GLY A 96 -12.47 -8.34 -13.98
N ALA A 97 -13.04 -8.33 -12.77
CA ALA A 97 -12.68 -7.37 -11.73
C ALA A 97 -11.25 -7.62 -11.20
N GLU A 98 -10.58 -6.59 -10.68
CA GLU A 98 -9.34 -6.74 -9.92
C GLU A 98 -9.60 -7.56 -8.64
N ILE A 99 -10.67 -7.22 -7.92
CA ILE A 99 -11.03 -7.88 -6.66
C ILE A 99 -12.51 -8.22 -6.63
N ALA A 100 -12.81 -9.50 -6.41
CA ALA A 100 -14.14 -9.96 -6.04
C ALA A 100 -14.13 -10.43 -4.58
N MET A 101 -15.14 -10.04 -3.81
CA MET A 101 -15.30 -10.44 -2.40
C MET A 101 -16.70 -10.99 -2.14
N ILE A 102 -16.79 -12.11 -1.42
CA ILE A 102 -18.00 -12.53 -0.73
C ILE A 102 -17.74 -12.53 0.77
N PHE A 103 -18.61 -11.88 1.53
CA PHE A 103 -18.69 -12.00 2.98
C PHE A 103 -20.00 -12.67 3.36
N TYR A 104 -19.94 -13.70 4.21
CA TYR A 104 -21.12 -14.35 4.77
C TYR A 104 -21.03 -14.37 6.30
N ALA A 105 -22.03 -13.79 6.96
CA ALA A 105 -22.26 -13.91 8.40
C ALA A 105 -23.62 -14.57 8.67
N GLY A 106 -23.65 -15.56 9.55
CA GLY A 106 -24.88 -16.28 9.89
C GLY A 106 -24.61 -17.70 10.39
N HIS A 107 -25.64 -18.54 10.42
CA HIS A 107 -25.45 -19.96 10.74
C HIS A 107 -24.85 -20.72 9.55
N ALA A 108 -23.89 -21.59 9.87
CA ALA A 108 -23.36 -22.57 8.94
C ALA A 108 -23.10 -23.91 9.65
N VAL A 109 -23.29 -25.02 8.93
CA VAL A 109 -23.07 -26.38 9.45
C VAL A 109 -22.20 -27.18 8.50
N GLN A 110 -21.47 -28.15 9.03
CA GLN A 110 -20.73 -29.11 8.22
C GLN A 110 -21.52 -30.41 8.09
N VAL A 111 -21.78 -30.83 6.85
CA VAL A 111 -22.40 -32.11 6.52
C VAL A 111 -21.47 -32.88 5.59
N GLY A 112 -20.86 -33.95 6.10
CA GLY A 112 -19.85 -34.71 5.37
C GLY A 112 -18.60 -33.86 5.11
N THR A 113 -18.29 -33.62 3.84
CA THR A 113 -17.16 -32.79 3.39
C THR A 113 -17.54 -31.36 3.02
N GLU A 114 -18.82 -31.00 3.10
CA GLU A 114 -19.32 -29.68 2.69
C GLU A 114 -19.63 -28.80 3.90
N ASN A 115 -19.33 -27.52 3.74
CA ASN A 115 -19.74 -26.45 4.63
C ASN A 115 -21.00 -25.81 4.04
N LEU A 116 -22.09 -25.75 4.79
CA LEU A 116 -23.40 -25.30 4.30
C LEU A 116 -23.79 -24.00 5.02
N ALA A 117 -23.93 -22.92 4.26
CA ALA A 117 -24.51 -21.65 4.72
C ALA A 117 -26.05 -21.77 4.73
N ILE A 118 -26.69 -21.41 5.84
CA ILE A 118 -28.11 -21.65 6.07
C ILE A 118 -28.93 -20.38 5.78
N GLY A 119 -29.93 -20.52 4.91
CA GLY A 119 -30.95 -19.50 4.63
C GLY A 119 -31.94 -19.32 5.78
N VAL A 120 -32.52 -18.11 5.89
CA VAL A 120 -33.39 -17.76 7.02
C VAL A 120 -34.70 -18.53 7.09
N GLU A 121 -35.12 -19.17 6.00
CA GLU A 121 -36.34 -19.98 5.92
C GLU A 121 -36.27 -21.32 6.67
N LEU A 122 -35.10 -21.67 7.22
CA LEU A 122 -34.95 -22.93 7.95
C LEU A 122 -35.80 -22.93 9.24
N GLU A 123 -36.95 -23.61 9.21
CA GLU A 123 -37.83 -23.75 10.37
C GLU A 123 -37.32 -24.80 11.38
N THR A 124 -36.77 -25.91 10.87
CA THR A 124 -36.33 -27.04 11.69
C THR A 124 -35.05 -27.64 11.15
N LEU A 125 -34.15 -27.98 12.07
CA LEU A 125 -32.86 -28.59 11.75
C LEU A 125 -33.00 -30.09 11.50
N SER A 126 -33.05 -30.46 10.21
CA SER A 126 -33.02 -31.85 9.75
C SER A 126 -32.26 -31.93 8.42
N SER A 127 -31.65 -33.08 8.09
CA SER A 127 -30.94 -33.24 6.81
C SER A 127 -31.80 -32.85 5.59
N PRO A 128 -33.07 -33.31 5.45
CA PRO A 128 -33.92 -32.89 4.32
C PRO A 128 -34.27 -31.40 4.30
N ALA A 129 -34.24 -30.72 5.45
CA ALA A 129 -34.47 -29.28 5.54
C ALA A 129 -33.20 -28.50 5.18
N LEU A 130 -32.04 -28.94 5.67
CA LEU A 130 -30.74 -28.38 5.30
C LEU A 130 -30.49 -28.48 3.79
N ASP A 131 -30.78 -29.64 3.18
CA ASP A 131 -30.64 -29.83 1.73
C ASP A 131 -31.47 -28.82 0.90
N LYS A 132 -32.57 -28.32 1.47
CA LYS A 132 -33.50 -27.38 0.81
C LYS A 132 -33.29 -25.92 1.16
N ALA A 133 -32.61 -25.62 2.27
CA ALA A 133 -32.48 -24.29 2.84
C ALA A 133 -31.02 -23.87 3.04
N SER A 134 -30.08 -24.53 2.36
CA SER A 134 -28.65 -24.18 2.43
C SER A 134 -27.96 -24.16 1.08
N VAL A 135 -26.85 -23.42 1.04
CA VAL A 135 -25.93 -23.29 -0.09
C VAL A 135 -24.54 -23.71 0.37
N SER A 136 -23.84 -24.51 -0.42
CA SER A 136 -22.53 -25.02 -0.02
C SER A 136 -21.45 -23.96 -0.23
N LEU A 137 -20.41 -23.93 0.61
CA LEU A 137 -19.22 -23.09 0.38
C LEU A 137 -18.60 -23.38 -0.98
N SER A 138 -18.68 -24.61 -1.48
CA SER A 138 -18.27 -24.97 -2.83
C SER A 138 -19.04 -24.19 -3.90
N ASP A 139 -20.33 -23.90 -3.70
CA ASP A 139 -21.12 -23.05 -4.60
C ASP A 139 -20.68 -21.58 -4.52
N PHE A 140 -20.35 -21.07 -3.33
CA PHE A 140 -19.79 -19.73 -3.15
C PHE A 140 -18.45 -19.59 -3.88
N LEU A 141 -17.57 -20.58 -3.73
CA LEU A 141 -16.27 -20.64 -4.40
C LEU A 141 -16.44 -20.74 -5.92
N ALA A 142 -17.30 -21.63 -6.40
CA ALA A 142 -17.58 -21.76 -7.82
C ALA A 142 -18.12 -20.46 -8.43
N ALA A 143 -19.01 -19.77 -7.71
CA ALA A 143 -19.54 -18.49 -8.15
C ALA A 143 -18.45 -17.43 -8.27
N ILE A 144 -17.66 -17.19 -7.22
CA ILE A 144 -16.64 -16.13 -7.26
C ILE A 144 -15.51 -16.43 -8.25
N GLU A 145 -15.08 -17.69 -8.35
CA GLU A 145 -14.01 -18.08 -9.29
C GLU A 145 -14.46 -17.98 -10.74
N SER A 146 -15.75 -18.23 -11.02
CA SER A 146 -16.30 -18.08 -12.37
C SER A 146 -16.38 -16.61 -12.84
N ALA A 147 -16.32 -15.65 -11.91
CA ALA A 147 -16.21 -14.23 -12.25
C ALA A 147 -14.83 -13.88 -12.85
N GLY A 148 -13.81 -14.71 -12.61
CA GLY A 148 -12.47 -14.52 -13.20
C GLY A 148 -11.76 -13.26 -12.72
N ALA A 149 -12.00 -12.85 -11.46
CA ALA A 149 -11.29 -11.74 -10.85
C ALA A 149 -9.82 -12.11 -10.54
N ASP A 150 -8.92 -11.14 -10.56
CA ASP A 150 -7.49 -11.35 -10.26
C ASP A 150 -7.28 -11.86 -8.82
N LEU A 151 -8.05 -11.31 -7.88
CA LEU A 151 -8.20 -11.80 -6.51
C LEU A 151 -9.68 -12.13 -6.21
N SER A 152 -9.93 -13.38 -5.85
CA SER A 152 -11.23 -13.86 -5.35
C SER A 152 -11.17 -14.13 -3.86
N MET A 153 -11.96 -13.43 -3.05
CA MET A 153 -12.01 -13.60 -1.59
C MET A 153 -13.36 -14.12 -1.11
N VAL A 154 -13.35 -15.18 -0.31
CA VAL A 154 -14.54 -15.65 0.41
C VAL A 154 -14.26 -15.60 1.92
N ILE A 155 -15.04 -14.83 2.64
CA ILE A 155 -14.90 -14.59 4.08
C ILE A 155 -16.14 -15.15 4.78
N PHE A 156 -15.94 -16.14 5.65
CA PHE A 156 -16.99 -16.78 6.43
C PHE A 156 -16.88 -16.40 7.91
N ASP A 157 -17.77 -15.52 8.35
CA ASP A 157 -17.98 -15.15 9.74
C ASP A 157 -19.23 -15.82 10.32
N ALA A 158 -19.20 -17.15 10.30
CA ALA A 158 -20.34 -17.95 10.70
C ALA A 158 -20.10 -18.61 12.07
N CYS A 159 -20.97 -18.30 13.03
CA CYS A 159 -21.00 -18.98 14.32
C CYS A 159 -21.45 -20.44 14.16
N ARG A 160 -20.81 -21.32 14.94
CA ARG A 160 -21.03 -22.77 14.95
C ARG A 160 -21.63 -23.28 16.25
N ASP A 161 -22.38 -22.44 16.95
CA ASP A 161 -23.26 -22.96 17.98
C ASP A 161 -24.23 -23.88 17.25
N ASN A 162 -23.88 -25.16 17.23
CA ASN A 162 -24.58 -26.17 16.49
C ASN A 162 -25.93 -26.33 17.18
N PRO A 163 -27.04 -25.81 16.62
CA PRO A 163 -28.32 -25.96 17.28
C PRO A 163 -28.79 -27.44 17.17
N LEU A 164 -28.03 -28.30 16.46
CA LEU A 164 -28.14 -29.76 16.42
C LEU A 164 -27.48 -30.46 17.62
N GLY A 165 -27.21 -29.79 18.75
CA GLY A 165 -26.63 -30.42 19.95
C GLY A 165 -27.33 -31.71 20.46
N ALA A 166 -28.51 -32.05 19.92
CA ALA A 166 -29.23 -33.30 20.17
C ALA A 166 -29.46 -34.22 18.93
N ALA A 167 -29.19 -33.78 17.70
CA ALA A 167 -29.42 -34.56 16.48
C ALA A 167 -28.08 -34.98 15.85
N GLN A 168 -27.84 -36.28 15.67
CA GLN A 168 -26.64 -36.85 15.05
C GLN A 168 -26.55 -36.57 13.54
N ILE A 169 -26.59 -35.31 13.13
CA ILE A 169 -26.41 -34.87 11.74
C ILE A 169 -25.31 -33.80 11.77
N GLY A 170 -24.12 -34.14 11.28
CA GLY A 170 -22.99 -33.21 11.17
C GLY A 170 -22.04 -33.16 12.38
N THR A 171 -20.82 -32.66 12.14
CA THR A 171 -19.79 -32.40 13.15
C THR A 171 -19.72 -30.91 13.46
N ALA A 172 -19.43 -30.54 14.71
CA ALA A 172 -19.13 -29.14 15.05
C ALA A 172 -17.77 -28.74 14.41
N GLY A 173 -17.74 -27.69 13.58
CA GLY A 173 -16.57 -27.32 12.78
C GLY A 173 -16.91 -27.09 11.30
N LEU A 174 -16.02 -26.44 10.53
CA LEU A 174 -16.08 -26.23 9.06
C LEU A 174 -14.74 -26.82 8.65
N LEU A 175 -14.74 -27.54 7.54
CA LEU A 175 -13.50 -28.00 6.95
C LEU A 175 -12.83 -26.83 6.23
N PRO A 176 -11.49 -26.72 6.29
CA PRO A 176 -10.77 -25.85 5.38
C PRO A 176 -11.00 -26.37 3.95
N VAL A 177 -11.33 -25.47 3.03
CA VAL A 177 -11.42 -25.72 1.60
C VAL A 177 -10.46 -24.76 0.90
N SER A 178 -9.60 -25.28 0.04
CA SER A 178 -8.70 -24.46 -0.78
C SER A 178 -9.37 -24.15 -2.12
N GLY A 179 -9.35 -22.88 -2.53
CA GLY A 179 -9.80 -22.46 -3.86
C GLY A 179 -8.73 -22.66 -4.94
N GLY A 180 -9.05 -22.22 -6.15
CA GLY A 180 -8.13 -22.12 -7.29
C GLY A 180 -7.04 -21.07 -7.12
N LEU A 181 -6.17 -20.94 -8.13
CA LEU A 181 -5.15 -19.89 -8.19
C LEU A 181 -5.84 -18.52 -8.17
N GLY A 182 -5.37 -17.60 -7.31
CA GLY A 182 -5.98 -16.28 -7.10
C GLY A 182 -7.09 -16.27 -6.05
N THR A 183 -7.40 -17.40 -5.40
CA THR A 183 -8.45 -17.48 -4.37
C THR A 183 -7.89 -17.41 -2.95
N LEU A 184 -8.57 -16.66 -2.08
CA LEU A 184 -8.34 -16.60 -0.64
C LEU A 184 -9.66 -16.90 0.10
N VAL A 185 -9.60 -17.83 1.05
CA VAL A 185 -10.74 -18.20 1.91
C VAL A 185 -10.37 -17.91 3.36
N ALA A 186 -11.11 -17.02 4.00
CA ALA A 186 -10.92 -16.65 5.40
C ALA A 186 -12.08 -17.13 6.27
N TYR A 187 -11.75 -17.69 7.43
CA TYR A 187 -12.68 -18.17 8.44
C TYR A 187 -12.49 -17.39 9.73
N SER A 188 -13.58 -17.04 10.41
CA SER A 188 -13.51 -16.30 11.68
C SER A 188 -12.90 -17.10 12.84
N THR A 189 -12.76 -18.43 12.71
CA THR A 189 -12.08 -19.30 13.68
C THR A 189 -11.46 -20.53 13.00
N ASP A 190 -10.58 -21.24 13.71
CA ASP A 190 -9.86 -22.40 13.21
C ASP A 190 -10.76 -23.64 13.09
N PRO A 191 -10.40 -24.60 12.20
CA PRO A 191 -11.21 -25.78 11.97
C PRO A 191 -11.53 -26.55 13.26
N GLY A 192 -12.81 -26.83 13.48
CA GLY A 192 -13.29 -27.59 14.64
C GLY A 192 -13.57 -26.76 15.91
N ASN A 193 -13.31 -25.45 15.90
CA ASN A 193 -13.59 -24.55 17.03
C ASN A 193 -14.73 -23.55 16.70
N VAL A 194 -15.25 -22.86 17.72
CA VAL A 194 -16.43 -21.98 17.65
C VAL A 194 -16.01 -20.52 17.79
N ALA A 195 -16.55 -19.65 16.93
CA ALA A 195 -16.35 -18.20 17.00
C ALA A 195 -17.18 -17.60 18.14
N THR A 196 -16.66 -16.54 18.76
CA THR A 196 -17.36 -15.84 19.84
C THR A 196 -18.25 -14.73 19.26
N ASP A 197 -19.46 -14.58 19.80
CA ASP A 197 -20.38 -13.49 19.42
C ASP A 197 -19.87 -12.10 19.81
N GLY A 198 -18.75 -12.00 20.52
CA GLY A 198 -18.19 -10.74 21.00
C GLY A 198 -19.07 -10.05 22.06
N THR A 199 -18.63 -8.87 22.51
CA THR A 199 -19.38 -8.02 23.46
C THR A 199 -19.84 -6.69 22.86
N GLY A 200 -19.43 -6.40 21.62
CA GLY A 200 -19.76 -5.18 20.88
C GLY A 200 -21.01 -5.30 20.01
N ASP A 201 -21.16 -4.35 19.08
CA ASP A 201 -22.24 -4.33 18.09
C ASP A 201 -21.99 -5.25 16.89
N ASN A 202 -20.72 -5.54 16.60
CA ASN A 202 -20.25 -6.47 15.56
C ASN A 202 -19.62 -7.72 16.18
N SER A 203 -19.46 -8.77 15.38
CA SER A 203 -18.67 -9.94 15.77
C SER A 203 -17.21 -9.54 16.07
N THR A 204 -16.52 -10.30 16.93
CA THR A 204 -15.10 -10.04 17.24
C THR A 204 -14.22 -10.09 15.98
N PHE A 205 -14.54 -10.97 15.03
CA PHE A 205 -13.80 -11.09 13.79
C PHE A 205 -14.07 -9.92 12.85
N THR A 206 -15.33 -9.54 12.67
CA THR A 206 -15.70 -8.42 11.81
C THR A 206 -15.20 -7.09 12.38
N ALA A 207 -15.25 -6.88 13.69
CA ALA A 207 -14.65 -5.72 14.34
C ALA A 207 -13.15 -5.60 14.03
N ALA A 208 -12.39 -6.70 14.22
CA ALA A 208 -10.96 -6.72 13.87
C ALA A 208 -10.72 -6.56 12.37
N LEU A 209 -11.57 -7.12 11.50
CA LEU A 209 -11.47 -6.93 10.05
C LEU A 209 -11.60 -5.45 9.67
N LEU A 210 -12.63 -4.77 10.18
CA LEU A 210 -12.89 -3.35 9.93
C LEU A 210 -11.70 -2.46 10.33
N ASP A 211 -11.02 -2.78 11.43
CA ASP A 211 -9.82 -2.04 11.89
C ASP A 211 -8.65 -2.11 10.89
N HIS A 212 -8.58 -3.15 10.05
CA HIS A 212 -7.47 -3.36 9.13
C HIS A 212 -7.80 -3.13 7.65
N LEU A 213 -9.08 -3.17 7.23
CA LEU A 213 -9.50 -3.01 5.82
C LEU A 213 -8.93 -1.74 5.17
N ALA A 214 -9.00 -0.62 5.88
CA ALA A 214 -8.57 0.69 5.38
C ALA A 214 -7.09 1.00 5.66
N THR A 215 -6.30 0.03 6.14
CA THR A 215 -4.87 0.25 6.38
C THR A 215 -4.14 0.35 5.04
N PRO A 216 -3.50 1.49 4.71
CA PRO A 216 -2.88 1.65 3.41
C PRO A 216 -1.63 0.77 3.24
N GLY A 217 -1.48 0.16 2.06
CA GLY A 217 -0.23 -0.48 1.65
C GLY A 217 0.10 -1.79 2.36
N ILE A 218 -0.89 -2.45 2.97
CA ILE A 218 -0.73 -3.81 3.49
C ILE A 218 -1.36 -4.84 2.54
N ASP A 219 -0.57 -5.84 2.15
CA ASP A 219 -1.07 -6.97 1.37
C ASP A 219 -2.16 -7.71 2.16
N VAL A 220 -3.20 -8.20 1.47
CA VAL A 220 -4.35 -8.91 2.06
C VAL A 220 -3.95 -10.05 2.98
N ARG A 221 -2.88 -10.80 2.71
CA ARG A 221 -2.42 -11.91 3.58
C ARG A 221 -1.85 -11.37 4.88
N LEU A 222 -1.12 -10.26 4.84
CA LEU A 222 -0.63 -9.58 6.02
C LEU A 222 -1.77 -8.93 6.82
N MET A 223 -2.76 -8.36 6.14
CA MET A 223 -3.98 -7.82 6.75
C MET A 223 -4.70 -8.89 7.57
N PHE A 224 -5.02 -10.06 6.98
CA PHE A 224 -5.63 -11.15 7.74
C PHE A 224 -4.71 -11.70 8.84
N GLY A 225 -3.38 -11.62 8.66
CA GLY A 225 -2.42 -11.90 9.70
C GLY A 225 -2.58 -11.00 10.93
N ARG A 226 -2.88 -9.71 10.74
CA ARG A 226 -3.17 -8.73 11.82
C ARG A 226 -4.54 -8.94 12.43
N VAL A 227 -5.58 -9.17 11.61
CA VAL A 227 -6.92 -9.55 12.08
C VAL A 227 -6.83 -10.75 13.03
N ARG A 228 -6.09 -11.79 12.65
CA ARG A 228 -5.86 -12.96 13.53
C ARG A 228 -5.18 -12.59 14.84
N GLN A 229 -4.18 -11.69 14.84
CA GLN A 229 -3.51 -11.27 16.06
C GLN A 229 -4.44 -10.56 17.03
N ASP A 230 -5.34 -9.71 16.51
CA ASP A 230 -6.27 -8.96 17.34
C ASP A 230 -7.40 -9.84 17.88
N VAL A 231 -7.98 -10.72 17.05
CA VAL A 231 -8.99 -11.69 17.52
C VAL A 231 -8.43 -12.64 18.58
N VAL A 232 -7.22 -13.16 18.39
CA VAL A 232 -6.56 -14.02 19.41
C VAL A 232 -6.32 -13.26 20.70
N ARG A 233 -5.94 -11.97 20.62
CA ARG A 233 -5.70 -11.14 21.79
C ARG A 233 -6.99 -10.85 22.55
N GLU A 234 -8.06 -10.48 21.86
CA GLU A 234 -9.34 -10.10 22.44
C GLU A 234 -10.08 -11.30 23.04
N THR A 235 -10.02 -12.45 22.37
CA THR A 235 -10.66 -13.70 22.84
C THR A 235 -9.78 -14.51 23.77
N ALA A 236 -8.59 -14.01 24.15
CA ALA A 236 -7.60 -14.75 24.93
C ALA A 236 -7.22 -16.12 24.34
N GLY A 237 -7.23 -16.23 23.01
CA GLY A 237 -6.92 -17.44 22.24
C GLY A 237 -8.07 -18.44 22.11
N LEU A 238 -9.29 -18.09 22.50
CA LEU A 238 -10.47 -18.94 22.31
C LEU A 238 -10.92 -18.99 20.84
N GLN A 239 -10.61 -17.95 20.06
CA GLN A 239 -10.91 -17.85 18.64
C GLN A 239 -9.62 -17.57 17.88
N ILE A 240 -9.35 -18.37 16.85
CA ILE A 240 -8.14 -18.23 16.02
C ILE A 240 -8.56 -18.15 14.55
N PRO A 241 -8.69 -16.96 13.93
CA PRO A 241 -9.02 -16.87 12.52
C PRO A 241 -8.05 -17.68 11.65
N TRP A 242 -8.58 -18.30 10.60
CA TRP A 242 -7.83 -19.19 9.70
C TRP A 242 -7.97 -18.74 8.26
N VAL A 243 -6.91 -18.84 7.47
CA VAL A 243 -6.89 -18.43 6.06
C VAL A 243 -6.26 -19.53 5.22
N GLU A 244 -6.94 -19.93 4.16
CA GLU A 244 -6.45 -20.79 3.08
C GLU A 244 -6.28 -19.94 1.83
N GLU A 245 -5.11 -19.96 1.18
CA GLU A 245 -4.83 -19.05 0.07
C GLU A 245 -3.92 -19.66 -1.00
N ALA A 246 -4.16 -19.27 -2.24
CA ALA A 246 -3.31 -19.53 -3.40
C ALA A 246 -3.13 -18.24 -4.23
N VAL A 247 -2.88 -17.12 -3.56
CA VAL A 247 -2.83 -15.77 -4.15
C VAL A 247 -1.50 -15.55 -4.88
N ILE A 248 -1.58 -15.04 -6.12
CA ILE A 248 -0.41 -14.69 -6.94
C ILE A 248 -0.29 -13.18 -7.04
N GLY A 249 0.85 -12.62 -6.61
CA GLY A 249 1.08 -11.18 -6.57
C GLY A 249 0.81 -10.59 -5.19
N GLU A 250 0.70 -9.26 -5.13
CA GLU A 250 0.33 -8.50 -3.95
C GLU A 250 -0.96 -7.73 -4.24
N TYR A 251 -1.92 -7.77 -3.31
CA TYR A 251 -3.19 -7.07 -3.44
C TYR A 251 -3.47 -6.24 -2.20
N TYR A 252 -3.97 -5.03 -2.40
CA TYR A 252 -4.20 -4.04 -1.36
C TYR A 252 -5.65 -3.57 -1.38
N LEU A 253 -6.38 -3.69 -0.26
CA LEU A 253 -7.76 -3.19 -0.17
C LEU A 253 -7.80 -1.66 -0.06
N SER A 254 -6.88 -1.09 0.71
CA SER A 254 -6.47 0.30 0.58
C SER A 254 -5.11 0.34 -0.09
N GLU A 255 -5.06 0.89 -1.30
CA GLU A 255 -3.80 1.06 -2.02
C GLU A 255 -2.75 1.72 -1.10
N PRO A 256 -1.46 1.31 -1.20
CA PRO A 256 -0.40 2.11 -0.60
C PRO A 256 -0.61 3.54 -1.09
N PRO A 257 -0.48 4.56 -0.21
CA PRO A 257 -0.55 5.93 -0.67
C PRO A 257 0.41 6.03 -1.85
N ALA A 258 -0.11 6.47 -3.01
CA ALA A 258 0.66 6.59 -4.23
C ALA A 258 2.02 7.16 -3.83
N PRO A 259 3.14 6.48 -4.17
CA PRO A 259 4.45 6.81 -3.62
C PRO A 259 4.58 8.31 -3.75
N LEU A 260 4.55 8.99 -2.59
CA LEU A 260 4.50 10.44 -2.56
C LEU A 260 5.81 10.85 -3.19
N SER A 261 5.74 11.24 -4.45
CA SER A 261 6.90 11.70 -5.16
C SER A 261 7.45 12.86 -4.32
N PRO A 262 8.76 12.92 -4.06
CA PRO A 262 9.38 14.12 -3.53
C PRO A 262 8.87 15.37 -4.25
N ASP A 263 8.57 15.28 -5.56
CA ASP A 263 8.03 16.38 -6.36
C ASP A 263 6.60 16.79 -5.97
N ASP A 264 5.76 15.85 -5.54
CA ASP A 264 4.39 16.13 -5.10
C ASP A 264 4.37 16.76 -3.70
N GLU A 265 5.22 16.29 -2.80
CA GLU A 265 5.40 16.92 -1.49
C GLU A 265 5.99 18.33 -1.63
N VAL A 266 7.04 18.48 -2.44
CA VAL A 266 7.67 19.77 -2.76
C VAL A 266 6.64 20.74 -3.35
N ARG A 267 5.83 20.32 -4.32
CA ARG A 267 4.82 21.19 -4.94
C ARG A 267 3.75 21.67 -3.94
N VAL A 268 3.24 20.77 -3.10
CA VAL A 268 2.23 21.14 -2.07
C VAL A 268 2.86 22.01 -0.98
N TRP A 269 4.11 21.77 -0.65
CA TRP A 269 4.89 22.62 0.26
C TRP A 269 5.13 24.02 -0.31
N GLU A 270 5.55 24.14 -1.57
CA GLU A 270 5.75 25.42 -2.27
C GLU A 270 4.47 26.26 -2.26
N ASP A 271 3.32 25.63 -2.52
CA ASP A 271 2.01 26.26 -2.48
C ASP A 271 1.60 26.69 -1.05
N ALA A 272 1.92 25.89 -0.03
CA ALA A 272 1.74 26.27 1.36
C ALA A 272 2.63 27.46 1.77
N VAL A 273 3.88 27.50 1.29
CA VAL A 273 4.80 28.62 1.50
C VAL A 273 4.33 29.88 0.76
N ALA A 274 3.84 29.75 -0.47
CA ALA A 274 3.33 30.88 -1.26
C ALA A 274 2.10 31.55 -0.61
N ARG A 275 1.22 30.75 0.02
CA ARG A 275 0.09 31.26 0.79
C ARG A 275 0.48 31.83 2.15
N GLY A 276 1.41 31.19 2.84
CA GLY A 276 2.00 31.67 4.09
C GLY A 276 1.01 31.82 5.25
N THR A 277 -0.03 30.98 5.32
CA THR A 277 -1.04 31.02 6.39
C THR A 277 -0.98 29.79 7.29
N ILE A 278 -1.49 29.90 8.54
CA ILE A 278 -1.58 28.76 9.46
C ILE A 278 -2.37 27.60 8.83
N ASP A 279 -3.46 27.92 8.13
CA ASP A 279 -4.33 26.94 7.46
C ASP A 279 -3.60 26.18 6.34
N SER A 280 -2.78 26.86 5.54
CA SER A 280 -2.03 26.22 4.46
C SER A 280 -0.95 25.26 4.99
N TYR A 281 -0.29 25.62 6.09
CA TYR A 281 0.69 24.73 6.74
C TYR A 281 0.03 23.58 7.50
N SER A 282 -1.13 23.81 8.12
CA SER A 282 -1.91 22.77 8.80
C SER A 282 -2.45 21.75 7.81
N SER A 283 -2.89 22.21 6.64
CA SER A 283 -3.32 21.35 5.53
C SER A 283 -2.17 20.50 4.97
N TYR A 284 -0.99 21.10 4.81
CA TYR A 284 0.22 20.34 4.46
C TYR A 284 0.52 19.26 5.51
N LEU A 285 0.46 19.59 6.80
CA LEU A 285 0.68 18.63 7.89
C LEU A 285 -0.36 17.52 7.96
N GLY A 286 -1.61 17.79 7.59
CA GLY A 286 -2.65 16.76 7.51
C GLY A 286 -2.41 15.78 6.37
N ARG A 287 -1.87 16.27 5.25
CA ARG A 287 -1.60 15.46 4.04
C ARG A 287 -0.26 14.74 4.09
N PHE A 288 0.74 15.34 4.73
CA PHE A 288 2.08 14.81 4.90
C PHE A 288 2.44 14.78 6.40
N PRO A 289 1.74 13.95 7.20
CA PRO A 289 1.92 13.90 8.65
C PRO A 289 3.32 13.46 9.07
N ASP A 290 4.03 12.74 8.19
CA ASP A 290 5.44 12.34 8.33
C ASP A 290 6.37 12.97 7.27
N GLY A 291 5.86 13.97 6.53
CA GLY A 291 6.58 14.60 5.42
C GLY A 291 7.91 15.27 5.78
N LEU A 292 8.75 15.45 4.77
CA LEU A 292 10.05 16.12 4.82
C LEU A 292 9.98 17.50 5.50
N TYR A 293 8.91 18.27 5.24
CA TYR A 293 8.73 19.62 5.79
C TYR A 293 7.80 19.67 7.01
N ARG A 294 7.41 18.55 7.61
CA ARG A 294 6.50 18.50 8.78
C ARG A 294 6.95 19.44 9.89
N ILE A 295 8.23 19.35 10.27
CA ILE A 295 8.74 20.19 11.35
C ILE A 295 8.65 21.66 10.93
N VAL A 296 9.13 22.00 9.73
CA VAL A 296 9.11 23.37 9.19
C VAL A 296 7.68 23.95 9.12
N ALA A 297 6.69 23.15 8.75
CA ALA A 297 5.29 23.56 8.72
C ALA A 297 4.76 23.88 10.12
N ARG A 298 5.08 23.06 11.13
CA ARG A 298 4.75 23.35 12.55
C ARG A 298 5.44 24.63 13.01
N LEU A 299 6.72 24.81 12.64
CA LEU A 299 7.46 26.02 12.97
C LEU A 299 6.85 27.28 12.34
N ARG A 300 6.34 27.19 11.10
CA ARG A 300 5.65 28.31 10.46
C ARG A 300 4.32 28.64 11.15
N ILE A 301 3.60 27.63 11.63
CA ILE A 301 2.39 27.83 12.43
C ILE A 301 2.74 28.54 13.74
N ASP A 302 3.75 28.06 14.47
CA ASP A 302 4.17 28.64 15.75
C ASP A 302 4.70 30.08 15.58
N ASP A 303 5.42 30.36 14.50
CA ASP A 303 5.91 31.70 14.11
C ASP A 303 4.75 32.66 13.81
N LEU A 304 3.78 32.21 13.00
CA LEU A 304 2.55 32.96 12.71
C LEU A 304 1.67 33.17 13.96
N GLN A 305 1.85 32.33 14.98
CA GLN A 305 1.22 32.45 16.29
C GLN A 305 2.08 33.25 17.29
N GLY A 306 3.31 33.62 16.94
CA GLY A 306 4.23 34.42 17.77
C GLY A 306 4.87 33.67 18.94
N ILE A 307 5.08 32.35 18.83
CA ILE A 307 5.40 31.47 19.96
C ILE A 307 6.91 31.16 20.14
N ALA A 308 7.76 31.32 19.13
CA ALA A 308 9.15 30.81 19.20
C ALA A 308 10.18 31.81 19.80
N PRO A 309 10.92 31.44 20.87
CA PRO A 309 12.05 32.23 21.38
C PRO A 309 13.35 32.00 20.58
N GLU A 310 14.20 33.01 20.49
CA GLU A 310 15.54 32.95 19.88
C GLU A 310 16.58 32.43 20.89
N SER A 311 17.48 31.52 20.48
CA SER A 311 18.57 31.03 21.35
C SER A 311 19.78 31.97 21.33
N VAL A 312 20.25 32.35 22.53
CA VAL A 312 21.46 33.18 22.73
C VAL A 312 22.71 32.29 22.86
N ASP A 313 22.56 30.97 22.96
CA ASP A 313 23.63 30.03 23.30
C ASP A 313 24.40 29.48 22.09
N LEU A 314 24.00 29.84 20.87
CA LEU A 314 24.70 29.46 19.63
C LEU A 314 25.67 30.57 19.22
N ALA A 315 26.94 30.29 18.95
CA ALA A 315 27.88 31.33 18.48
C ALA A 315 27.78 31.54 16.96
N ASP A 316 28.16 32.72 16.44
CA ASP A 316 28.03 33.03 15.00
C ASP A 316 28.88 32.10 14.12
N ASP A 317 30.05 31.68 14.61
CA ASP A 317 30.93 30.72 13.93
C ASP A 317 30.37 29.29 13.92
N GLN A 318 29.43 28.97 14.82
CA GLN A 318 28.76 27.67 14.88
C GLN A 318 27.55 27.57 13.93
N LEU A 319 27.05 28.70 13.41
CA LEU A 319 25.82 28.73 12.61
C LEU A 319 25.85 27.82 11.37
N PRO A 320 26.93 27.74 10.57
CA PRO A 320 26.94 26.87 9.39
C PRO A 320 26.83 25.38 9.74
N ALA A 321 27.59 24.94 10.75
CA ALA A 321 27.57 23.55 11.20
C ALA A 321 26.25 23.20 11.91
N ALA A 322 25.71 24.13 12.70
CA ALA A 322 24.42 23.96 13.36
C ALA A 322 23.28 23.88 12.34
N MET A 323 23.31 24.69 11.28
CA MET A 323 22.33 24.62 10.19
C MET A 323 22.34 23.23 9.54
N ALA A 324 23.50 22.72 9.13
CA ALA A 324 23.61 21.38 8.55
C ALA A 324 23.14 20.27 9.51
N ALA A 325 23.47 20.37 10.80
CA ALA A 325 23.00 19.43 11.81
C ALA A 325 21.48 19.49 12.02
N LEU A 326 20.90 20.69 12.03
CA LEU A 326 19.46 20.89 12.15
C LEU A 326 18.72 20.41 10.89
N GLU A 327 19.29 20.56 9.70
CA GLU A 327 18.74 19.97 8.46
C GLU A 327 18.75 18.44 8.53
N MET A 328 19.86 17.83 8.95
CA MET A 328 19.99 16.38 9.14
C MET A 328 18.97 15.81 10.14
N LEU A 329 18.64 16.58 11.18
CA LEU A 329 17.68 16.21 12.21
C LEU A 329 16.24 16.65 11.89
N GLY A 330 16.03 17.31 10.74
CA GLY A 330 14.72 17.77 10.27
C GLY A 330 14.19 19.02 10.99
N TYR A 331 15.01 19.75 11.73
CA TYR A 331 14.66 21.04 12.36
C TYR A 331 14.86 22.25 11.44
N ALA A 332 15.52 22.07 10.29
CA ALA A 332 15.74 23.08 9.26
C ALA A 332 15.45 22.52 7.86
N VAL A 333 15.21 23.42 6.89
CA VAL A 333 14.88 23.05 5.49
C VAL A 333 16.16 22.63 4.75
N PRO A 334 16.25 21.42 4.18
CA PRO A 334 17.42 21.00 3.41
C PRO A 334 17.70 21.91 2.19
N GLY A 335 18.97 22.26 1.97
CA GLY A 335 19.43 22.85 0.69
C GLY A 335 19.05 24.32 0.46
N VAL A 336 18.56 25.03 1.48
CA VAL A 336 18.33 26.49 1.37
C VAL A 336 19.66 27.21 1.52
N SER A 337 20.11 27.83 0.42
CA SER A 337 21.46 28.42 0.30
C SER A 337 21.83 29.49 1.32
N THR A 338 20.90 30.04 2.11
CA THR A 338 21.17 30.78 3.36
C THR A 338 19.90 30.93 4.19
N LEU A 339 19.77 30.19 5.30
CA LEU A 339 18.81 30.56 6.34
C LEU A 339 19.35 31.77 7.11
N PRO A 340 18.54 32.81 7.40
CA PRO A 340 19.00 33.92 8.25
C PRO A 340 19.46 33.41 9.62
N ASP A 341 20.53 33.99 10.17
CA ASP A 341 21.14 33.55 11.44
C ASP A 341 20.11 33.41 12.59
N GLY A 342 19.19 34.37 12.71
CA GLY A 342 18.10 34.31 13.69
C GLY A 342 17.18 33.09 13.51
N ARG A 343 16.98 32.60 12.28
CA ARG A 343 16.20 31.38 11.99
C ARG A 343 16.96 30.12 12.37
N VAL A 344 18.28 30.09 12.17
CA VAL A 344 19.13 28.99 12.64
C VAL A 344 19.11 28.92 14.17
N ARG A 345 19.20 30.08 14.84
CA ARG A 345 19.12 30.20 16.31
C ARG A 345 17.76 29.78 16.87
N GLN A 346 16.67 30.09 16.17
CA GLN A 346 15.32 29.63 16.52
C GLN A 346 15.21 28.10 16.36
N ALA A 347 15.64 27.54 15.23
CA ALA A 347 15.64 26.10 15.00
C ALA A 347 16.48 25.35 16.06
N PHE A 348 17.61 25.93 16.47
CA PHE A 348 18.41 25.43 17.59
C PHE A 348 17.67 25.49 18.93
N ALA A 349 17.04 26.63 19.27
CA ALA A 349 16.23 26.78 20.48
C ALA A 349 15.11 25.72 20.58
N LEU A 350 14.53 25.38 19.44
CA LEU A 350 13.46 24.40 19.32
C LEU A 350 13.99 22.98 19.58
N TRP A 351 15.12 22.61 18.96
CA TRP A 351 15.79 21.35 19.28
C TRP A 351 16.16 21.25 20.77
N GLN A 352 16.66 22.34 21.37
CA GLN A 352 16.94 22.39 22.82
C GLN A 352 15.67 22.15 23.66
N SER A 353 14.50 22.59 23.19
CA SER A 353 13.22 22.44 23.88
C SER A 353 12.60 21.05 23.74
N SER A 354 12.82 20.37 22.60
CA SER A 354 12.25 19.05 22.30
C SER A 354 13.09 17.89 22.86
N SER A 355 14.39 18.09 23.10
CA SER A 355 15.29 17.05 23.60
C SER A 355 15.05 16.72 25.08
N THR A 356 14.56 15.50 25.36
CA THR A 356 14.15 15.04 26.69
C THR A 356 15.29 14.49 27.57
N GLU A 357 16.47 14.20 26.99
CA GLU A 357 17.62 13.63 27.70
C GLU A 357 18.95 14.29 27.28
N GLY A 358 19.82 14.60 28.25
CA GLY A 358 21.22 15.00 28.02
C GLY A 358 21.52 16.51 28.09
N ASP A 359 22.79 16.85 27.83
CA ASP A 359 23.28 18.22 27.67
C ASP A 359 22.69 18.83 26.38
N ARG A 360 22.32 20.11 26.38
CA ARG A 360 21.57 20.79 25.30
C ARG A 360 22.41 21.86 24.62
N THR A 361 23.64 21.49 24.31
CA THR A 361 24.66 22.34 23.70
C THR A 361 24.78 22.09 22.20
N PHE A 362 25.55 22.93 21.52
CA PHE A 362 25.96 22.72 20.14
C PHE A 362 26.61 21.33 19.95
N GLU A 363 27.49 20.90 20.86
CA GLU A 363 28.19 19.62 20.75
C GLU A 363 27.25 18.42 20.82
N SER A 364 26.18 18.49 21.62
CA SER A 364 25.14 17.45 21.64
C SER A 364 24.32 17.40 20.35
N LEU A 365 23.96 18.55 19.79
CA LEU A 365 23.30 18.64 18.48
C LEU A 365 24.16 17.95 17.40
N MET A 366 25.45 18.29 17.36
CA MET A 366 26.38 17.72 16.37
C MET A 366 26.53 16.20 16.52
N ARG A 367 26.62 15.68 17.75
CA ARG A 367 26.65 14.23 18.00
C ARG A 367 25.37 13.52 17.58
N GLU A 368 24.22 14.12 17.81
CA GLU A 368 22.93 13.57 17.40
C GLU A 368 22.80 13.56 15.87
N ALA A 369 23.16 14.66 15.21
CA ALA A 369 23.21 14.73 13.75
C ALA A 369 24.18 13.72 13.14
N ALA A 370 25.37 13.52 13.73
CA ALA A 370 26.33 12.51 13.27
C ALA A 370 25.80 11.07 13.42
N ARG A 371 25.05 10.76 14.48
CA ARG A 371 24.35 9.48 14.63
C ARG A 371 23.30 9.27 13.55
N THR A 372 22.47 10.28 13.32
CA THR A 372 21.43 10.26 12.28
C THR A 372 22.04 10.12 10.89
N ALA A 373 23.09 10.88 10.57
CA ALA A 373 23.83 10.77 9.32
C ALA A 373 24.41 9.36 9.13
N THR A 374 24.97 8.76 10.19
CA THR A 374 25.47 7.38 10.15
C THR A 374 24.34 6.39 9.87
N PHE A 375 23.19 6.55 10.51
CA PHE A 375 22.01 5.69 10.29
C PHE A 375 21.47 5.81 8.86
N VAL A 376 21.21 7.04 8.40
CA VAL A 376 20.70 7.31 7.05
C VAL A 376 21.71 6.81 6.01
N GLY A 377 23.00 7.11 6.19
CA GLY A 377 24.06 6.66 5.30
C GLY A 377 24.19 5.14 5.22
N THR A 378 24.02 4.44 6.35
CA THR A 378 23.98 2.96 6.38
C THR A 378 22.82 2.42 5.53
N TYR A 379 21.64 2.99 5.71
CA TYR A 379 20.44 2.55 5.00
C TYR A 379 20.53 2.83 3.50
N THR A 380 20.95 4.04 3.12
CA THR A 380 21.11 4.44 1.72
C THR A 380 22.21 3.64 1.02
N ALA A 381 23.31 3.30 1.70
CA ALA A 381 24.32 2.40 1.15
C ALA A 381 23.73 1.02 0.81
N GLY A 382 22.83 0.51 1.65
CA GLY A 382 22.11 -0.74 1.42
C GLY A 382 21.19 -0.67 0.19
N ILE A 383 20.42 0.42 0.05
CA ILE A 383 19.58 0.68 -1.14
C ILE A 383 20.43 0.69 -2.39
N LEU A 384 21.49 1.51 -2.39
CA LEU A 384 22.35 1.67 -3.55
C LEU A 384 23.00 0.35 -3.99
N LYS A 385 23.37 -0.51 -3.03
CA LYS A 385 23.88 -1.86 -3.33
C LYS A 385 22.82 -2.73 -4.03
N ASN A 386 21.57 -2.70 -3.57
CA ASN A 386 20.48 -3.45 -4.19
C ASN A 386 20.15 -2.91 -5.59
N ASP A 387 20.13 -1.59 -5.76
CA ASP A 387 19.86 -0.95 -7.06
C ASP A 387 20.96 -1.28 -8.08
N LEU A 388 22.22 -1.31 -7.67
CA LEU A 388 23.34 -1.76 -8.51
C LEU A 388 23.17 -3.22 -8.95
N GLN A 389 22.76 -4.11 -8.05
CA GLN A 389 22.49 -5.52 -8.39
C GLN A 389 21.32 -5.67 -9.35
N ARG A 390 20.24 -4.91 -9.13
CA ARG A 390 19.06 -4.87 -10.01
C ARG A 390 19.46 -4.37 -11.39
N TYR A 391 20.21 -3.27 -11.47
CA TYR A 391 20.71 -2.72 -12.72
C TYR A 391 21.60 -3.72 -13.47
N ALA A 392 22.56 -4.34 -12.80
CA ALA A 392 23.43 -5.36 -13.40
C ALA A 392 22.63 -6.56 -13.94
N SER A 393 21.65 -7.04 -13.18
CA SER A 393 20.80 -8.18 -13.57
C SER A 393 19.95 -7.85 -14.80
N VAL A 394 19.35 -6.66 -14.84
CA VAL A 394 18.55 -6.21 -15.99
C VAL A 394 19.43 -5.92 -17.21
N THR A 395 20.65 -5.39 -17.01
CA THR A 395 21.65 -5.21 -18.07
C THR A 395 22.02 -6.55 -18.72
N GLU A 396 22.27 -7.57 -17.90
CA GLU A 396 22.58 -8.92 -18.35
C GLU A 396 21.39 -9.50 -19.15
N ALA A 397 20.17 -9.39 -18.61
CA ALA A 397 18.95 -9.86 -19.28
C ALA A 397 18.72 -9.16 -20.63
N LEU A 398 18.89 -7.84 -20.69
CA LEU A 398 18.72 -7.06 -21.93
C LEU A 398 19.71 -7.50 -23.00
N ARG A 399 21.00 -7.63 -22.64
CA ARG A 399 22.04 -8.08 -23.58
C ARG A 399 21.78 -9.51 -24.06
N ALA A 400 21.33 -10.41 -23.19
CA ALA A 400 20.98 -11.78 -23.58
C ALA A 400 19.79 -11.80 -24.54
N ALA A 401 18.72 -11.05 -24.25
CA ALA A 401 17.55 -10.93 -25.11
C ALA A 401 17.91 -10.34 -26.48
N GLN A 402 18.75 -9.30 -26.52
CA GLN A 402 19.25 -8.71 -27.77
C GLN A 402 20.08 -9.70 -28.58
N ALA A 403 21.00 -10.45 -27.95
CA ALA A 403 21.80 -11.46 -28.63
C ALA A 403 20.96 -12.59 -29.21
N ASN A 404 19.94 -13.05 -28.46
CA ASN A 404 18.99 -14.05 -28.94
C ASN A 404 18.17 -13.54 -30.12
N LEU A 405 17.70 -12.30 -30.06
CA LEU A 405 16.97 -11.66 -31.16
C LEU A 405 17.83 -11.58 -32.42
N VAL A 406 19.08 -11.11 -32.31
CA VAL A 406 20.02 -11.03 -33.45
C VAL A 406 20.25 -12.41 -34.07
N THR A 407 20.40 -13.45 -33.23
CA THR A 407 20.57 -14.83 -33.70
C THR A 407 19.31 -15.30 -34.44
N ALA A 408 18.12 -15.08 -33.88
CA ALA A 408 16.85 -15.47 -34.50
C ALA A 408 16.60 -14.74 -35.83
N GLU A 409 16.92 -13.46 -35.91
CA GLU A 409 16.84 -12.67 -37.14
C GLU A 409 17.83 -13.15 -38.20
N THR A 410 19.05 -13.54 -37.80
CA THR A 410 20.09 -14.03 -38.71
C THR A 410 19.74 -15.41 -39.27
N ASP A 411 19.28 -16.33 -38.42
CA ASP A 411 19.05 -17.74 -38.80
C ASP A 411 17.68 -17.96 -39.46
N PHE A 412 16.67 -17.17 -39.08
CA PHE A 412 15.28 -17.39 -39.48
C PHE A 412 14.58 -16.17 -40.08
N GLY A 413 15.30 -15.06 -40.34
CA GLY A 413 14.72 -13.80 -40.83
C GLY A 413 13.98 -13.91 -42.15
N ASP A 414 14.36 -14.84 -43.03
CA ASP A 414 13.69 -15.08 -44.32
C ASP A 414 12.54 -16.11 -44.24
N ASN A 415 12.34 -16.75 -43.07
CA ASN A 415 11.29 -17.74 -42.88
C ASN A 415 9.98 -17.07 -42.45
N GLU A 416 8.97 -17.08 -43.33
CA GLU A 416 7.64 -16.50 -43.06
C GLU A 416 6.98 -17.09 -41.80
N ALA A 417 7.16 -18.39 -41.54
CA ALA A 417 6.57 -19.06 -40.38
C ALA A 417 7.23 -18.64 -39.05
N ALA A 418 8.46 -18.13 -39.09
CA ALA A 418 9.19 -17.67 -37.90
C ALA A 418 8.92 -16.18 -37.55
N GLN A 419 8.31 -15.41 -38.46
CA GLN A 419 8.07 -13.98 -38.28
C GLN A 419 7.27 -13.63 -37.01
N PRO A 420 6.21 -14.36 -36.63
CA PRO A 420 5.47 -14.06 -35.40
C PRO A 420 6.33 -14.18 -34.15
N ALA A 421 7.21 -15.19 -34.09
CA ALA A 421 8.11 -15.40 -32.95
C ALA A 421 9.17 -14.29 -32.87
N ILE A 422 9.78 -13.93 -34.01
CA ILE A 422 10.75 -12.82 -34.08
C ILE A 422 10.10 -11.50 -33.66
N GLN A 423 8.85 -11.25 -34.04
CA GLN A 423 8.09 -10.06 -33.60
C GLN A 423 7.82 -10.07 -32.09
N SER A 424 7.53 -11.22 -31.48
CA SER A 424 7.41 -11.34 -30.01
C SER A 424 8.74 -11.00 -29.34
N MET A 425 9.85 -11.57 -29.83
CA MET A 425 11.19 -11.30 -29.29
C MET A 425 11.57 -9.81 -29.39
N ARG A 426 11.21 -9.12 -30.48
CA ARG A 426 11.42 -7.66 -30.58
C ARG A 426 10.65 -6.89 -29.52
N ARG A 427 9.40 -7.29 -29.25
CA ARG A 427 8.56 -6.67 -28.22
C ARG A 427 9.17 -6.88 -26.83
N GLU A 428 9.53 -8.12 -26.51
CA GLU A 428 10.17 -8.48 -25.24
C GLU A 428 11.49 -7.72 -25.02
N VAL A 429 12.34 -7.60 -26.05
CA VAL A 429 13.55 -6.77 -25.99
C VAL A 429 13.20 -5.30 -25.71
N GLY A 430 12.14 -4.77 -26.32
CA GLY A 430 11.64 -3.42 -26.07
C GLY A 430 11.17 -3.21 -24.63
N GLU A 431 10.43 -4.17 -24.08
CA GLU A 431 9.95 -4.15 -22.69
C GLU A 431 11.12 -4.22 -21.70
N ILE A 432 12.07 -5.13 -21.90
CA ILE A 432 13.27 -5.23 -21.06
C ILE A 432 14.11 -3.94 -21.15
N ALA A 433 14.18 -3.30 -22.33
CA ALA A 433 14.87 -2.03 -22.49
C ALA A 433 14.20 -0.88 -21.73
N GLN A 434 12.87 -0.84 -21.66
CA GLN A 434 12.13 0.13 -20.85
C GLN A 434 12.37 -0.10 -19.36
N ILE A 435 12.33 -1.36 -18.91
CA ILE A 435 12.66 -1.71 -17.52
C ILE A 435 14.09 -1.29 -17.19
N HIS A 436 15.05 -1.53 -18.09
CA HIS A 436 16.44 -1.11 -17.91
C HIS A 436 16.55 0.41 -17.74
N GLN A 437 15.83 1.21 -18.54
CA GLN A 437 15.84 2.66 -18.41
C GLN A 437 15.27 3.15 -17.08
N ALA A 438 14.17 2.55 -16.62
CA ALA A 438 13.57 2.87 -15.32
C ALA A 438 14.54 2.54 -14.16
N VAL A 439 15.14 1.34 -14.19
CA VAL A 439 16.13 0.93 -13.17
C VAL A 439 17.37 1.82 -13.19
N ALA A 440 17.80 2.30 -14.37
CA ALA A 440 18.91 3.24 -14.48
C ALA A 440 18.58 4.59 -13.82
N ALA A 441 17.36 5.09 -14.00
CA ALA A 441 16.89 6.33 -13.39
C ALA A 441 16.81 6.22 -11.86
N ASP A 442 16.24 5.11 -11.36
CA ASP A 442 16.19 4.81 -9.91
C ASP A 442 17.61 4.82 -9.31
N LEU A 443 18.55 4.13 -9.95
CA LEU A 443 19.94 4.06 -9.52
C LEU A 443 20.61 5.44 -9.50
N ASP A 444 20.35 6.30 -10.50
CA ASP A 444 20.93 7.64 -10.56
C ASP A 444 20.40 8.56 -9.45
N ALA A 445 19.11 8.45 -9.12
CA ALA A 445 18.51 9.16 -7.99
C ALA A 445 19.12 8.72 -6.65
N SER A 446 19.19 7.41 -6.40
CA SER A 446 19.84 6.82 -5.22
C SER A 446 21.30 7.26 -5.09
N ARG A 447 22.03 7.29 -6.22
CA ARG A 447 23.44 7.74 -6.29
C ARG A 447 23.60 9.21 -5.94
N THR A 448 22.73 10.07 -6.48
CA THR A 448 22.78 11.53 -6.24
C THR A 448 22.52 11.83 -4.77
N TYR A 449 21.43 11.30 -4.21
CA TYR A 449 21.10 11.47 -2.80
C TYR A 449 22.23 10.99 -1.87
N TYR A 450 22.81 9.83 -2.15
CA TYR A 450 23.92 9.31 -1.35
C TYR A 450 25.18 10.17 -1.46
N SER A 451 25.46 10.73 -2.65
CA SER A 451 26.57 11.65 -2.85
C SER A 451 26.41 12.93 -2.03
N ASP A 452 25.22 13.53 -2.06
CA ASP A 452 24.92 14.76 -1.30
C ASP A 452 25.02 14.53 0.22
N LEU A 453 24.53 13.36 0.67
CA LEU A 453 24.67 12.94 2.06
C LEU A 453 26.14 12.80 2.47
N ILE A 454 26.97 12.18 1.63
CA ILE A 454 28.42 12.03 1.89
C ILE A 454 29.09 13.41 1.99
N VAL A 455 28.85 14.29 1.03
CA VAL A 455 29.48 15.63 0.98
C VAL A 455 29.07 16.46 2.21
N THR A 456 27.78 16.47 2.54
CA THR A 456 27.26 17.21 3.70
C THR A 456 27.84 16.66 5.01
N THR A 457 27.91 15.33 5.12
CA THR A 457 28.47 14.66 6.31
C THR A 457 29.96 14.94 6.44
N ASP A 458 30.73 14.87 5.35
CA ASP A 458 32.17 15.17 5.34
C ASP A 458 32.45 16.60 5.81
N GLN A 459 31.71 17.57 5.27
CA GLN A 459 31.92 19.00 5.54
C GLN A 459 31.58 19.42 6.98
N HIS A 460 30.56 18.82 7.59
CA HIS A 460 30.00 19.34 8.84
C HIS A 460 30.01 18.35 10.00
N LEU A 461 29.99 17.04 9.74
CA LEU A 461 29.73 16.02 10.75
C LEU A 461 30.87 15.01 10.92
N SER A 462 31.85 14.98 10.01
CA SER A 462 32.93 13.97 9.99
C SER A 462 33.71 13.91 11.31
N ASP A 463 34.06 15.06 11.88
CA ASP A 463 34.74 15.17 13.19
C ASP A 463 33.91 14.62 14.37
N TRP A 464 32.59 14.48 14.18
CA TRP A 464 31.63 14.03 15.19
C TRP A 464 31.24 12.55 15.03
N MET A 465 31.68 11.88 13.96
CA MET A 465 31.42 10.47 13.68
C MET A 465 32.31 9.52 14.52
N THR A 466 32.17 9.57 15.84
CA THR A 466 32.93 8.72 16.78
C THR A 466 32.31 7.32 16.94
N ASP A 467 32.98 6.42 17.67
CA ASP A 467 32.42 5.10 18.00
C ASP A 467 31.09 5.18 18.78
N GLU A 468 30.84 6.28 19.49
CA GLU A 468 29.57 6.58 20.17
C GLU A 468 28.45 7.03 19.22
N ALA A 469 28.80 7.36 17.98
CA ALA A 469 27.86 7.71 16.91
C ALA A 469 27.40 6.48 16.10
N LYS A 470 27.94 5.29 16.39
CA LYS A 470 27.52 4.04 15.75
C LYS A 470 26.06 3.72 16.10
N PRO A 471 25.23 3.28 15.14
CA PRO A 471 23.86 2.90 15.42
C PRO A 471 23.84 1.77 16.45
N ARG A 472 23.10 1.95 17.55
CA ARG A 472 22.78 0.86 18.47
C ARG A 472 21.68 0.03 17.82
N PHE A 473 22.03 -0.88 16.92
CA PHE A 473 21.09 -1.87 16.42
C PHE A 473 20.61 -2.70 17.61
N ALA A 474 19.32 -2.64 17.91
CA ALA A 474 18.75 -3.35 19.04
C ALA A 474 19.11 -4.84 18.94
N SER A 475 19.83 -5.35 19.93
CA SER A 475 20.07 -6.78 20.14
C SER A 475 18.80 -7.48 20.64
N SER A 476 17.63 -7.14 20.08
CA SER A 476 16.39 -7.85 20.36
C SER A 476 16.36 -9.12 19.52
N ARG A 477 16.82 -10.20 20.15
CA ARG A 477 16.43 -11.60 19.91
C ARG A 477 16.50 -12.08 18.44
N GLY A 478 17.65 -12.68 18.08
CA GLY A 478 17.65 -13.85 17.19
C GLY A 478 18.03 -13.67 15.72
N ILE A 479 18.40 -12.48 15.24
CA ILE A 479 18.84 -12.29 13.84
C ILE A 479 20.23 -11.65 13.78
N THR A 480 21.26 -12.44 14.08
CA THR A 480 22.68 -12.02 14.07
C THR A 480 23.15 -11.51 12.69
N ARG A 481 22.57 -12.02 11.59
CA ARG A 481 22.98 -11.64 10.21
C ARG A 481 22.50 -10.25 9.77
N LEU A 482 21.36 -9.77 10.27
CA LEU A 482 20.85 -8.42 9.93
C LEU A 482 21.68 -7.34 10.65
N SER A 483 22.13 -7.61 11.88
CA SER A 483 23.05 -6.71 12.59
C SER A 483 24.44 -6.65 11.95
N ASP A 484 24.94 -7.77 11.43
CA ASP A 484 26.26 -7.81 10.78
C ASP A 484 26.27 -7.06 9.43
N ARG A 485 25.20 -7.20 8.64
CA ARG A 485 25.05 -6.45 7.36
C ARG A 485 24.93 -4.95 7.61
N ALA A 486 24.09 -4.54 8.55
CA ALA A 486 23.94 -3.12 8.88
C ALA A 486 25.22 -2.51 9.47
N LEU A 487 26.00 -3.29 10.24
CA LEU A 487 27.32 -2.86 10.71
C LEU A 487 28.34 -2.72 9.56
N ALA A 488 28.32 -3.63 8.60
CA ALA A 488 29.16 -3.55 7.41
C ALA A 488 28.79 -2.34 6.53
N ASP A 489 27.50 -2.09 6.33
CA ASP A 489 27.01 -0.94 5.56
C ASP A 489 27.35 0.39 6.26
N ALA A 490 27.30 0.44 7.60
CA ALA A 490 27.75 1.60 8.38
C ALA A 490 29.26 1.85 8.21
N GLN A 491 30.07 0.80 8.19
CA GLN A 491 31.51 0.90 7.92
C GLN A 491 31.78 1.36 6.48
N THR A 492 31.01 0.86 5.51
CA THR A 492 31.06 1.32 4.11
C THR A 492 30.78 2.82 4.03
N PHE A 493 29.71 3.30 4.66
CA PHE A 493 29.38 4.72 4.68
C PHE A 493 30.49 5.57 5.32
N GLN A 494 31.00 5.20 6.49
CA GLN A 494 32.12 5.90 7.13
C GLN A 494 33.39 5.91 6.26
N SER A 495 33.65 4.83 5.54
CA SER A 495 34.74 4.76 4.57
C SER A 495 34.54 5.75 3.43
N HIS A 496 33.31 5.84 2.89
CA HIS A 496 32.97 6.77 1.82
C HIS A 496 33.08 8.24 2.23
N VAL A 497 32.64 8.58 3.45
CA VAL A 497 32.82 9.93 4.01
C VAL A 497 34.31 10.28 4.07
N ARG A 498 35.16 9.41 4.63
CA ARG A 498 36.62 9.64 4.66
C ARG A 498 37.26 9.76 3.27
N LEU A 499 36.74 9.01 2.29
CA LEU A 499 37.21 9.11 0.91
C LEU A 499 36.84 10.46 0.30
N ALA A 500 35.66 11.00 0.60
CA ALA A 500 35.25 12.32 0.12
C ALA A 500 36.20 13.42 0.61
N GLY A 501 36.54 13.45 1.90
CA GLY A 501 37.44 14.46 2.46
C GLY A 501 38.90 14.38 2.00
N THR A 502 39.30 13.31 1.31
CA THR A 502 40.68 13.13 0.79
C THR A 502 40.77 13.16 -0.73
N ALA A 503 39.64 13.15 -1.44
CA ALA A 503 39.59 13.09 -2.89
C ALA A 503 39.46 14.51 -3.49
N PRO A 504 39.87 14.72 -4.76
CA PRO A 504 39.65 15.99 -5.43
C PRO A 504 38.16 16.35 -5.49
N ASP A 505 37.83 17.64 -5.34
CA ASP A 505 36.45 18.14 -5.43
C ASP A 505 35.73 17.63 -6.69
N GLY A 506 34.53 17.07 -6.49
CA GLY A 506 33.71 16.50 -7.57
C GLY A 506 34.10 15.09 -8.03
N SER A 507 35.02 14.42 -7.34
CA SER A 507 35.37 13.02 -7.66
C SER A 507 34.44 12.00 -6.99
N TYR A 508 33.92 11.04 -7.76
CA TYR A 508 33.14 9.90 -7.26
C TYR A 508 34.04 8.77 -6.72
N ALA A 509 35.05 9.11 -5.92
CA ALA A 509 36.00 8.13 -5.37
C ALA A 509 35.31 7.05 -4.53
N TRP A 510 34.24 7.43 -3.83
CA TRP A 510 33.39 6.50 -3.07
C TRP A 510 32.66 5.50 -3.98
N LEU A 511 32.22 5.91 -5.17
CA LEU A 511 31.54 5.03 -6.12
C LEU A 511 32.51 4.00 -6.69
N ALA A 512 33.75 4.41 -6.98
CA ALA A 512 34.80 3.51 -7.41
C ALA A 512 35.18 2.49 -6.32
N ALA A 513 35.14 2.88 -5.03
CA ALA A 513 35.31 1.97 -3.92
C ALA A 513 34.14 0.98 -3.81
N LEU A 514 32.90 1.48 -3.89
CA LEU A 514 31.70 0.66 -3.85
C LEU A 514 31.68 -0.39 -4.98
N MET A 515 32.05 -0.01 -6.20
CA MET A 515 32.09 -0.93 -7.35
C MET A 515 33.18 -2.02 -7.23
N LYS A 516 34.25 -1.80 -6.45
CA LYS A 516 35.26 -2.84 -6.22
C LYS A 516 34.72 -3.99 -5.37
N ASP A 517 33.73 -3.73 -4.53
CA ASP A 517 33.09 -4.76 -3.71
C ASP A 517 32.08 -5.61 -4.53
N PHE A 518 31.80 -5.23 -5.78
CA PHE A 518 30.89 -5.90 -6.70
C PHE A 518 31.56 -6.80 -7.76
N ASN A 519 32.88 -6.68 -7.94
CA ASN A 519 33.69 -7.55 -8.80
C ASN A 519 34.37 -8.64 -7.98
#